data_AF-A0A259EWR5-F1
#
_entry.id   AF-A0A259EWR5-F1
#
_cell.length_a   1.000
_cell.length_b   1.000
_cell.length_c   1.000
_cell.angle_alpha   90.00
_cell.angle_beta   90.00
_cell.angle_gamma   90.00
#
_symmetry.space_group_name_H-M   'P 1'
#
loop_
_entity.id
_entity.type
_entity.pdbx_description
1 polymer ?
#
loop_
_entity_poly.entity_id
_entity_poly.type
_entity_poly.pdbx_seq_one_letter_code
_entity_poly.pdbx_strand_id
1 'polypeptide(L)'
;MQLNPSEISELIKAKIENFGVASEMRTQGTIVSVTDGIVRIHGLSDVMSGEMIEMPGNTFGVALNLERDSVGAVILGDYEHIKEGDVAKCTGR
;
A
#
# COMPACT_ATOMS: atom_id res chain seq x y z
N MET A 1 -21.25 -31.23 -0.20
CA MET A 1 -21.64 -29.82 -0.35
C MET A 1 -21.50 -29.45 -1.81
N GLN A 2 -22.61 -29.30 -2.52
CA GLN A 2 -22.63 -28.83 -3.90
C GLN A 2 -22.42 -27.32 -3.87
N LEU A 3 -21.35 -26.85 -4.51
CA LEU A 3 -21.16 -25.43 -4.81
C LEU A 3 -22.24 -25.05 -5.85
N ASN A 4 -23.28 -24.34 -5.44
CA ASN A 4 -24.28 -23.82 -6.35
C ASN A 4 -23.70 -22.61 -7.09
N PRO A 5 -23.56 -22.65 -8.44
CA PRO A 5 -23.01 -21.54 -9.21
C PRO A 5 -23.80 -20.22 -9.04
N SER A 6 -25.09 -20.33 -8.71
CA SER A 6 -26.00 -19.21 -8.46
C SER A 6 -25.59 -18.39 -7.25
N GLU A 7 -25.19 -19.03 -6.14
CA GLU A 7 -24.76 -18.33 -4.91
C GLU A 7 -23.45 -17.56 -5.12
N ILE A 8 -22.50 -18.14 -5.88
CA ILE A 8 -21.25 -17.45 -6.25
C ILE A 8 -21.55 -16.24 -7.13
N SER A 9 -22.48 -16.39 -8.07
CA SER A 9 -22.89 -15.31 -8.98
C SER A 9 -23.56 -14.17 -8.22
N GLU A 10 -24.44 -14.47 -7.27
CA GLU A 10 -25.09 -13.48 -6.41
C GLU A 10 -24.08 -12.75 -5.51
N LEU A 11 -23.11 -13.47 -4.93
CA LEU A 11 -22.09 -12.87 -4.07
C LEU A 11 -21.13 -11.95 -4.83
N ILE A 12 -20.75 -12.31 -6.06
CA ILE A 12 -19.96 -11.43 -6.93
C ILE A 12 -20.78 -10.20 -7.33
N LYS A 13 -22.05 -10.38 -7.70
CA LYS A 13 -22.93 -9.28 -8.10
C LYS A 13 -23.14 -8.28 -6.95
N ALA A 14 -23.35 -8.78 -5.73
CA ALA A 14 -23.43 -7.95 -4.53
C ALA A 14 -22.13 -7.19 -4.22
N LYS A 15 -20.95 -7.80 -4.45
CA LYS A 15 -19.66 -7.11 -4.30
C LYS A 15 -19.47 -5.99 -5.33
N ILE A 16 -19.93 -6.19 -6.57
CA ILE A 16 -19.87 -5.18 -7.63
C ILE A 16 -20.83 -4.02 -7.34
N GLU A 17 -22.06 -4.32 -6.91
CA GLU A 17 -23.06 -3.28 -6.57
C GLU A 17 -22.61 -2.41 -5.38
N ASN A 18 -21.89 -2.99 -4.41
CA ASN A 18 -21.31 -2.26 -3.28
C ASN A 18 -19.90 -1.69 -3.55
N PHE A 19 -19.37 -1.80 -4.77
CA PHE A 19 -18.08 -1.22 -5.12
C PHE A 19 -18.26 0.30 -5.28
N GLY A 20 -18.25 0.99 -4.14
CA GLY A 20 -18.22 2.45 -4.10
C GLY A 20 -16.93 2.95 -4.73
N VAL A 21 -17.02 3.53 -5.92
CA VAL A 21 -15.92 4.25 -6.57
C VAL A 21 -15.70 5.57 -5.82
N ALA A 22 -15.22 5.48 -4.58
CA ALA A 22 -14.78 6.63 -3.83
C ALA A 22 -13.34 6.93 -4.26
N SER A 23 -13.16 8.03 -4.97
CA SER A 23 -11.82 8.57 -5.23
C SER A 23 -11.31 9.18 -3.93
N GLU A 24 -10.57 8.39 -3.15
CA GLU A 24 -9.81 8.91 -2.02
C GLU A 24 -8.53 9.55 -2.55
N MET A 25 -8.39 10.86 -2.36
CA MET A 25 -7.10 11.52 -2.55
C MET A 25 -6.16 11.02 -1.46
N ARG A 26 -5.11 10.31 -1.87
CA ARG A 26 -4.06 9.81 -1.00
C ARG A 26 -2.72 10.33 -1.47
N THR A 27 -1.85 10.60 -0.50
CA THR A 27 -0.51 11.10 -0.76
C THR A 27 0.35 9.95 -1.26
N GLN A 28 1.13 10.22 -2.29
CA GLN A 28 2.06 9.26 -2.88
C GLN A 28 3.50 9.77 -2.76
N GLY A 29 4.44 8.85 -2.67
CA GLY A 29 5.87 9.12 -2.67
C GLY A 29 6.59 8.19 -3.63
N THR A 30 7.88 8.45 -3.80
CA THR A 30 8.76 7.66 -4.66
C THR A 30 9.86 7.03 -3.83
N ILE A 31 10.10 5.74 -4.03
CA ILE A 31 11.18 5.02 -3.35
C ILE A 31 12.52 5.50 -3.91
N VAL A 32 13.38 6.00 -3.04
CA VAL A 32 14.72 6.50 -3.37
C VAL A 32 15.76 5.40 -3.23
N SER A 33 15.62 4.55 -2.20
CA SER A 33 16.56 3.45 -1.95
C SER A 33 15.87 2.31 -1.21
N VAL A 34 16.27 1.08 -1.51
CA VAL A 34 15.87 -0.14 -0.78
C VAL A 34 17.13 -0.83 -0.25
N THR A 35 17.18 -1.16 1.03
CA THR A 35 18.34 -1.82 1.65
C THR A 35 17.88 -2.72 2.78
N ASP A 36 18.12 -4.03 2.68
CA ASP A 36 17.82 -5.03 3.71
C ASP A 36 16.43 -4.89 4.36
N GLY A 37 15.38 -4.69 3.55
CA GLY A 37 14.01 -4.53 4.02
C GLY A 37 13.67 -3.13 4.57
N ILE A 38 14.60 -2.17 4.52
CA ILE A 38 14.37 -0.76 4.84
C ILE A 38 14.27 0.02 3.54
N VAL A 39 13.25 0.86 3.41
CA VAL A 39 13.07 1.76 2.27
C VAL A 39 13.12 3.21 2.71
N ARG A 40 13.73 4.05 1.87
CA ARG A 40 13.58 5.50 1.94
C ARG A 40 12.66 5.95 0.84
N ILE A 41 11.64 6.70 1.23
CA ILE A 41 10.62 7.24 0.34
C ILE A 41 10.74 8.76 0.38
N HIS A 42 10.81 9.40 -0.78
CA HIS A 42 10.72 10.84 -0.91
C HIS A 42 9.27 11.24 -1.15
N GLY A 43 8.80 12.28 -0.46
CA GLY A 43 7.40 12.70 -0.47
C GLY A 43 6.64 12.17 0.74
N LEU A 44 5.39 11.72 0.53
CA LEU A 44 4.50 11.28 1.62
C LEU A 44 4.34 12.32 2.74
N SER A 45 4.09 13.59 2.38
CA SER A 45 4.05 14.71 3.34
C SER A 45 3.03 14.57 4.47
N ASP A 46 1.96 13.80 4.24
CA ASP A 46 0.88 13.61 5.22
C ASP A 46 0.98 12.28 5.99
N VAL A 47 2.06 11.51 5.81
CA VAL A 47 2.19 10.20 6.46
C VAL A 47 2.49 10.36 7.97
N MET A 48 1.84 9.54 8.77
CA MET A 48 2.06 9.49 10.21
C MET A 48 3.10 8.43 10.58
N SER A 49 3.80 8.64 11.70
CA SER A 49 4.70 7.62 12.24
C SER A 49 3.87 6.42 12.69
N GLY A 50 4.28 5.22 12.29
CA GLY A 50 3.55 3.97 12.52
C GLY A 50 2.45 3.67 11.49
N GLU A 51 2.23 4.54 10.51
CA GLU A 51 1.21 4.32 9.47
C GLU A 51 1.64 3.23 8.48
N MET A 52 0.65 2.50 7.95
CA MET A 52 0.87 1.57 6.84
C MET A 52 1.04 2.29 5.50
N ILE A 53 2.09 1.89 4.80
CA ILE A 53 2.42 2.32 3.46
C ILE A 53 2.24 1.13 2.52
N GLU A 54 1.49 1.34 1.44
CA GLU A 54 1.29 0.38 0.37
C GLU A 54 2.35 0.57 -0.72
N MET A 55 3.00 -0.53 -1.09
CA MET A 55 4.04 -0.63 -2.11
C MET A 55 3.57 -1.54 -3.26
N PRO A 56 4.22 -1.49 -4.44
CA PRO A 56 3.90 -2.40 -5.53
C PRO A 56 4.00 -3.87 -5.08
N GLY A 57 3.25 -4.75 -5.74
CA GLY A 57 3.26 -6.18 -5.43
C GLY A 57 2.38 -6.58 -4.25
N ASN A 58 1.46 -5.70 -3.81
CA ASN A 58 0.58 -5.94 -2.66
C ASN A 58 1.37 -6.10 -1.35
N THR A 59 2.48 -5.38 -1.26
CA THR A 59 3.41 -5.37 -0.13
C THR A 59 3.13 -4.15 0.73
N PHE A 60 3.20 -4.35 2.04
CA PHE A 60 2.97 -3.29 3.01
C PHE A 60 4.25 -2.98 3.75
N GLY A 61 4.38 -1.75 4.22
CA GLY A 61 5.42 -1.35 5.14
C GLY A 61 4.89 -0.43 6.21
N VAL A 62 5.71 -0.19 7.22
CA VAL A 62 5.37 0.71 8.33
C VAL A 62 6.32 1.89 8.30
N ALA A 63 5.78 3.11 8.31
CA ALA A 63 6.55 4.33 8.44
C ALA A 63 7.18 4.38 9.85
N LEU A 64 8.51 4.44 9.94
CA LEU A 64 9.22 4.51 11.22
C LEU A 64 9.74 5.93 11.46
N ASN A 65 10.55 6.42 10.52
CA ASN A 65 11.24 7.70 10.65
C ASN A 65 10.64 8.71 9.67
N LEU A 66 10.25 9.87 10.19
CA LEU A 66 9.80 11.01 9.39
C LEU A 66 10.91 12.07 9.41
N GLU A 67 11.70 12.12 8.34
CA GLU A 67 12.70 13.17 8.14
C GLU A 67 12.07 14.33 7.35
N ARG A 68 12.80 15.44 7.20
CA ARG A 68 12.27 16.63 6.52
C ARG A 68 11.89 16.36 5.05
N ASP A 69 12.73 15.60 4.36
CA ASP A 69 12.62 15.37 2.91
C ASP A 69 12.42 13.87 2.56
N SER A 70 12.45 12.99 3.57
CA SER A 70 12.36 11.55 3.39
C SER A 70 11.63 10.84 4.52
N VAL A 71 11.02 9.72 4.20
CA VAL A 71 10.35 8.81 5.13
C VAL A 71 11.06 7.48 5.09
N GLY A 72 11.57 7.04 6.24
CA GLY A 72 12.11 5.71 6.44
C GLY A 72 10.99 4.75 6.81
N ALA A 73 10.78 3.71 6.01
CA ALA A 73 9.80 2.67 6.28
C ALA A 73 10.44 1.28 6.27
N VAL A 74 9.86 0.36 7.04
CA VAL A 74 10.24 -1.05 7.04
C VAL A 74 9.24 -1.84 6.22
N ILE A 75 9.72 -2.70 5.33
CA ILE A 75 8.88 -3.59 4.53
C ILE A 75 8.44 -4.79 5.38
N LEU A 76 7.15 -5.10 5.31
CA LEU A 76 6.56 -6.30 5.90
C LEU A 76 6.36 -7.35 4.79
N GLY A 77 7.38 -8.17 4.58
CA GLY A 77 7.36 -9.26 3.59
C GLY A 77 8.59 -9.26 2.70
N ASP A 78 8.46 -9.85 1.52
CA ASP A 78 9.54 -9.93 0.54
C ASP A 78 9.80 -8.56 -0.09
N TYR A 79 11.05 -8.12 -0.10
CA TYR A 79 11.44 -6.81 -0.63
C TYR A 79 12.10 -6.87 -2.02
N GLU A 80 12.40 -8.08 -2.53
CA GLU A 80 13.19 -8.26 -3.76
C GLU A 80 12.53 -7.69 -5.03
N HIS A 81 11.20 -7.58 -5.03
CA HIS A 81 10.44 -7.05 -6.16
C HIS A 81 10.35 -5.52 -6.17
N ILE A 82 10.73 -4.86 -5.07
CA ILE A 82 10.63 -3.41 -4.88
C ILE A 82 11.92 -2.76 -5.36
N LYS A 83 11.80 -1.72 -6.17
CA LYS A 83 12.93 -1.02 -6.78
C LYS A 83 12.89 0.48 -6.53
N GLU A 84 14.05 1.11 -6.71
CA GLU A 84 14.15 2.57 -6.76
C GLU A 84 13.28 3.12 -7.90
N GLY A 85 12.56 4.21 -7.62
CA GLY A 85 11.60 4.81 -8.54
C GLY A 85 10.17 4.30 -8.40
N ASP A 86 9.94 3.22 -7.65
CA ASP A 86 8.59 2.70 -7.42
C ASP A 86 7.74 3.68 -6.58
N VAL A 87 6.42 3.61 -6.79
CA VAL A 87 5.46 4.47 -6.10
C VAL A 87 5.01 3.80 -4.80
N ALA A 88 5.11 4.54 -3.70
CA ALA A 88 4.56 4.18 -2.41
C ALA A 88 3.35 5.07 -2.09
N LYS A 89 2.30 4.50 -1.50
CA LYS A 89 1.06 5.22 -1.16
C LYS A 89 0.76 5.12 0.32
N CYS A 90 0.36 6.23 0.94
CA CYS A 90 -0.17 6.17 2.31
C CYS A 90 -1.54 5.48 2.32
N THR A 91 -1.83 4.72 3.36
CA THR A 91 -3.12 4.01 3.48
C THR A 91 -4.09 4.71 4.43
N GLY A 92 -3.63 5.69 5.19
CA GLY A 92 -4.39 6.41 6.21
C GLY A 92 -4.74 5.54 7.42
N ARG A 93 -3.98 4.46 7.66
CA ARG A 93 -4.25 3.44 8.68
C ARG A 93 -3.05 3.13 9.55
#